data_AF-A0A1V2QYA8-F1
#
_entry.id   AF-A0A1V2QYA8-F1
#
_cell.length_a   1.000
_cell.length_b   1.000
_cell.length_c   1.000
_cell.angle_alpha   90.00
_cell.angle_beta   90.00
_cell.angle_gamma   90.00
#
_symmetry.space_group_name_H-M   'P 1'
#
loop_
_entity.id
_entity.type
_entity.pdbx_description
1 polymer ?
#
loop_
_entity_poly.entity_id
_entity_poly.type
_entity_poly.pdbx_seq_one_letter_code
_entity_poly.pdbx_strand_id
1 'polypeptide(L)'
;MTVHGSDGTKRTWTVKALVMRSPVLPGLTADPNIGVAVSDSPTGPFKDPLGKPLIARGAYNGMMIDPAVFTDDDGQSYLYWGNGLAYVVPLNQDMVSFDASKVTEITPSGYREGSFVIKRKGTYYFMWSRTTRVTRTTGSPTPPAPRPVGCQNSALGC
;
A
#
# COMPACT_ATOMS: atom_id res chain seq x y z
N MET A 1 -1.57 -18.62 -12.03
CA MET A 1 -2.44 -17.71 -12.81
C MET A 1 -1.84 -17.56 -14.19
N THR A 2 -2.65 -17.64 -15.25
CA THR A 2 -2.20 -17.45 -16.64
C THR A 2 -2.54 -16.05 -17.08
N VAL A 3 -1.54 -15.25 -17.42
CA VAL A 3 -1.74 -13.89 -17.93
C VAL A 3 -1.57 -13.93 -19.45
N HIS A 4 -2.56 -13.36 -20.16
CA HIS A 4 -2.56 -13.24 -21.60
C HIS A 4 -2.11 -11.82 -21.99
N GLY A 5 -1.04 -11.72 -22.77
CA GLY A 5 -0.60 -10.47 -23.38
C GLY A 5 -1.52 -10.07 -24.54
N SER A 6 -1.56 -8.76 -24.85
CA SER A 6 -2.32 -8.20 -25.98
C SER A 6 -1.81 -8.67 -27.35
N ASP A 7 -0.64 -9.30 -27.40
CA ASP A 7 0.00 -9.93 -28.56
C ASP A 7 -0.32 -11.44 -28.68
N GLY A 8 -1.18 -11.96 -27.80
CA GLY A 8 -1.49 -13.40 -27.72
C GLY A 8 -0.47 -14.23 -26.95
N THR A 9 0.62 -13.63 -26.48
CA THR A 9 1.65 -14.33 -25.70
C THR A 9 1.08 -14.73 -24.34
N LYS A 10 1.17 -16.03 -23.99
CA LYS A 10 0.77 -16.54 -22.68
C LYS A 10 1.98 -16.63 -21.76
N ARG A 11 1.87 -16.08 -20.56
CA ARG A 11 2.86 -16.27 -19.48
C ARG A 11 2.19 -16.94 -18.30
N THR A 12 2.73 -18.08 -17.90
CA THR A 12 2.27 -18.82 -16.72
C THR A 12 3.07 -18.36 -15.51
N TRP A 13 2.38 -17.80 -14.52
CA TRP A 13 2.98 -17.43 -13.25
C TRP A 13 2.55 -18.40 -12.15
N THR A 14 3.52 -18.96 -11.47
CA THR A 14 3.32 -19.71 -10.23
C THR A 14 3.24 -18.71 -9.09
N VAL A 15 2.03 -18.41 -8.63
CA VAL A 15 1.81 -17.62 -7.42
C VAL A 15 1.71 -18.60 -6.26
N LYS A 16 2.62 -18.52 -5.30
CA LYS A 16 2.50 -19.24 -4.03
C LYS A 16 2.03 -18.25 -2.97
N ALA A 17 0.79 -18.43 -2.49
CA ALA A 17 0.36 -17.78 -1.27
C ALA A 17 0.91 -18.59 -0.09
N LEU A 18 1.81 -18.00 0.69
CA LEU A 18 2.24 -18.58 1.96
C LEU A 18 1.28 -18.09 3.04
N VAL A 19 0.75 -19.00 3.85
CA VAL A 19 0.02 -18.61 5.06
C VAL A 19 1.02 -18.02 6.04
N MET A 20 1.09 -16.69 6.08
CA MET A 20 1.78 -15.99 7.15
C MET A 20 0.94 -16.16 8.41
N ARG A 21 1.44 -16.93 9.38
CA ARG A 21 0.82 -17.05 10.71
C ARG A 21 1.14 -15.78 11.48
N SER A 22 0.55 -14.66 11.09
CA SER A 22 0.55 -13.46 11.91
C SER A 22 -0.14 -13.83 13.23
N PRO A 23 0.54 -13.76 14.38
CA PRO A 23 -0.09 -14.06 15.65
C PRO A 23 -1.22 -13.04 15.87
N VAL A 24 -2.47 -13.51 15.91
CA VAL A 24 -3.58 -12.71 16.39
C VAL A 24 -3.52 -12.78 17.91
N LEU A 25 -2.96 -11.74 18.52
CA LEU A 25 -2.95 -11.63 19.98
C LEU A 25 -4.36 -11.22 20.45
N PRO A 26 -5.04 -12.02 21.30
CA PRO A 26 -6.36 -11.69 21.81
C PRO A 26 -6.35 -10.32 22.52
N GLY A 27 -7.29 -9.44 22.18
CA GLY A 27 -7.38 -8.09 22.74
C GLY A 27 -6.68 -6.99 21.93
N LEU A 28 -5.97 -7.35 20.85
CA LEU A 28 -5.48 -6.37 19.87
C LEU A 28 -6.47 -6.28 18.71
N THR A 29 -7.37 -5.29 18.73
CA THR A 29 -7.96 -4.82 17.48
C THR A 29 -6.87 -4.16 16.64
N ALA A 30 -7.01 -4.16 15.32
CA ALA A 30 -6.10 -3.39 14.47
C ALA A 30 -6.28 -1.91 14.77
N ASP A 31 -5.50 -1.40 15.73
CA ASP A 31 -5.29 0.03 15.85
C ASP A 31 -4.59 0.48 14.56
N PRO A 32 -5.03 1.59 13.93
CA PRO A 32 -4.42 2.11 12.72
C PRO A 32 -3.04 2.67 13.02
N ASN A 33 -2.09 1.77 13.26
CA ASN A 33 -0.67 1.92 13.46
C ASN A 33 0.03 1.18 12.31
N ILE A 34 1.18 1.68 11.90
CA ILE A 34 2.07 0.97 10.97
C ILE A 34 3.29 0.54 11.77
N GLY A 35 3.51 -0.77 11.83
CA GLY A 35 4.71 -1.38 12.40
C GLY A 35 5.70 -1.79 11.31
N VAL A 36 6.93 -2.07 11.70
CA VAL A 36 7.97 -2.64 10.84
C VAL A 36 8.66 -3.79 11.58
N ALA A 37 9.02 -4.84 10.85
CA ALA A 37 9.79 -5.95 11.37
C ALA A 37 10.96 -6.25 10.43
N VAL A 38 12.08 -6.69 10.99
CA VAL A 38 13.32 -6.99 10.25
C VAL A 38 13.64 -8.48 10.33
N SER A 39 14.29 -8.99 9.29
CA SER A 39 14.86 -10.33 9.25
C SER A 39 15.99 -10.41 8.24
N ASP A 40 16.97 -11.25 8.52
CA ASP A 40 18.05 -11.60 7.58
C ASP A 40 17.60 -12.64 6.54
N SER A 41 16.39 -13.19 6.67
CA SER A 41 15.81 -14.17 5.74
C SER A 41 14.37 -13.79 5.37
N PRO A 42 13.95 -13.99 4.10
CA PRO A 42 12.56 -13.77 3.70
C PRO A 42 11.57 -14.69 4.43
N THR A 43 12.05 -15.79 5.04
CA THR A 43 11.23 -16.71 5.82
C THR A 43 11.28 -16.46 7.33
N GLY A 44 11.97 -15.41 7.78
CA GLY A 44 12.18 -15.15 9.19
C GLY A 44 13.34 -15.94 9.81
N PRO A 45 13.52 -15.86 11.14
CA PRO A 45 12.60 -15.22 12.09
C PRO A 45 12.55 -13.70 11.94
N PHE A 46 11.36 -13.13 12.13
CA PHE A 46 11.15 -11.68 12.15
C PHE A 46 11.26 -11.14 13.57
N LYS A 47 11.83 -9.95 13.71
CA LYS A 47 11.96 -9.23 14.99
C LYS A 47 11.42 -7.82 14.82
N ASP A 48 10.73 -7.32 15.85
CA ASP A 48 10.38 -5.89 15.96
C ASP A 48 11.63 -5.14 16.46
N PRO A 49 12.25 -4.27 15.63
CA PRO A 49 13.43 -3.53 16.03
C PRO A 49 13.09 -2.27 16.85
N LEU A 50 11.84 -1.81 16.84
CA LEU A 50 11.45 -0.53 17.41
C LEU A 50 10.77 -0.68 18.77
N GLY A 51 10.05 -1.77 18.99
CA GLY A 51 9.20 -1.96 20.18
C GLY A 51 8.04 -0.97 20.26
N LYS A 52 7.76 -0.26 19.18
CA LYS A 52 6.71 0.76 19.03
C LYS A 52 6.31 0.89 17.55
N PRO A 53 5.14 1.49 17.24
CA PRO A 53 4.79 1.78 15.85
C PRO A 53 5.83 2.66 15.15
N LEU A 54 6.10 2.35 13.88
CA LEU A 54 6.82 3.24 12.97
C LEU A 54 5.97 4.50 12.69
N ILE A 55 4.66 4.32 12.49
CA ILE A 55 3.69 5.41 12.41
C ILE A 55 2.56 5.10 13.38
N ALA A 56 2.43 5.93 14.41
CA ALA A 56 1.40 5.76 15.43
C ALA A 56 0.03 6.26 14.94
N ARG A 57 -1.03 5.67 15.50
CA ARG A 57 -2.41 6.16 15.34
C ARG A 57 -2.49 7.64 15.65
N GLY A 58 -3.10 8.40 14.74
CA GLY A 58 -3.30 9.83 14.90
C GLY A 58 -2.04 10.69 14.68
N ALA A 59 -0.93 10.10 14.22
CA ALA A 59 0.26 10.87 13.83
C ALA A 59 -0.02 11.83 12.66
N TYR A 60 -0.96 11.48 11.78
CA TYR A 60 -1.45 12.33 10.70
C TYR A 60 -2.98 12.24 10.62
N ASN A 61 -3.59 13.18 9.89
CA ASN A 61 -5.02 13.13 9.59
C ASN A 61 -5.36 11.87 8.78
N GLY A 62 -6.56 11.32 8.96
CA GLY A 62 -6.94 10.03 8.36
C GLY A 62 -6.51 8.83 9.22
N MET A 63 -6.52 7.62 8.65
CA MET A 63 -6.08 6.41 9.35
C MET A 63 -4.71 5.93 8.85
N MET A 64 -3.83 5.51 9.75
CA MET A 64 -2.50 5.01 9.40
C MET A 64 -2.59 3.50 9.11
N ILE A 65 -3.04 3.17 7.90
CA ILE A 65 -3.22 1.79 7.43
C ILE A 65 -2.68 1.62 6.01
N ASP A 66 -2.74 0.38 5.51
CA ASP A 66 -2.37 0.00 4.15
C ASP A 66 -0.98 0.49 3.71
N PRO A 67 0.08 0.16 4.48
CA PRO A 67 1.43 0.55 4.10
C PRO A 67 1.87 -0.15 2.82
N ALA A 68 2.50 0.59 1.91
CA ALA A 68 3.17 0.07 0.74
C ALA A 68 4.56 0.69 0.61
N VAL A 69 5.56 -0.15 0.35
CA VAL A 69 6.94 0.31 0.10
C VAL A 69 7.25 0.14 -1.37
N PHE A 70 7.87 1.16 -1.96
CA PHE A 70 8.41 1.12 -3.32
C PHE A 70 9.86 1.59 -3.28
N THR A 71 10.76 0.79 -3.85
CA THR A 71 12.17 1.15 -4.04
C THR A 71 12.39 1.52 -5.50
N ASP A 72 12.90 2.72 -5.73
CA ASP A 72 13.17 3.23 -7.07
C ASP A 72 14.51 2.72 -7.62
N ASP A 73 14.76 2.98 -8.90
CA ASP A 73 15.95 2.52 -9.61
C ASP A 73 17.26 3.14 -9.06
N ASP A 74 17.17 4.26 -8.33
CA ASP A 74 18.28 4.91 -7.64
C ASP A 74 18.58 4.33 -6.24
N GLY A 75 17.78 3.35 -5.79
CA GLY A 75 17.88 2.72 -4.49
C GLY A 75 17.11 3.44 -3.37
N GLN A 76 16.50 4.60 -3.62
CA GLN A 76 15.67 5.28 -2.63
C GLN A 76 14.37 4.53 -2.43
N SER A 77 14.07 4.17 -1.18
CA SER A 77 12.80 3.55 -0.81
C SER A 77 11.82 4.60 -0.27
N TYR A 78 10.56 4.43 -0.61
CA TYR A 78 9.47 5.31 -0.21
C TYR A 78 8.38 4.47 0.47
N LEU A 79 7.89 4.96 1.61
CA LEU A 79 6.73 4.40 2.30
C LEU A 79 5.50 5.23 1.96
N TYR A 80 4.45 4.56 1.50
CA TYR A 80 3.14 5.10 1.23
C TYR A 80 2.14 4.53 2.24
N TRP A 81 1.18 5.34 2.68
CA TRP A 81 0.12 4.86 3.57
C TRP A 81 -1.11 5.74 3.50
N GLY A 82 -2.20 5.25 4.10
CA GLY A 82 -3.31 6.10 4.51
C GLY A 82 -4.69 5.55 4.18
N ASN A 83 -5.68 6.09 4.88
CA ASN A 83 -7.08 6.02 4.50
C ASN A 83 -7.74 7.39 4.70
N GLY A 84 -8.54 7.79 3.72
CA GLY A 84 -9.10 9.14 3.56
C GLY A 84 -8.10 10.12 2.96
N LEU A 85 -6.86 10.10 3.44
CA LEU A 85 -5.72 10.86 2.90
C LEU A 85 -4.57 9.90 2.56
N ALA A 86 -3.78 10.24 1.55
CA ALA A 86 -2.63 9.46 1.11
C ALA A 86 -1.34 10.22 1.42
N TYR A 87 -0.38 9.55 2.03
CA TYR A 87 0.93 10.12 2.34
C TYR A 87 2.05 9.31 1.70
N VAL A 88 3.18 9.98 1.48
CA VAL A 88 4.45 9.38 1.07
C VAL A 88 5.61 10.01 1.86
N VAL A 89 6.62 9.20 2.18
CA VAL A 89 7.88 9.66 2.75
C VAL A 89 9.05 8.83 2.22
N PRO A 90 10.21 9.44 1.90
CA PRO A 90 11.44 8.67 1.71
C PRO A 90 11.86 8.03 3.03
N LEU A 91 12.11 6.72 3.00
CA LEU A 91 12.71 5.99 4.12
C LEU A 91 14.20 6.29 4.21
N ASN A 92 14.75 6.25 5.42
CA ASN A 92 16.18 6.24 5.62
C ASN A 92 16.77 4.89 5.19
N GLN A 93 18.10 4.81 5.05
CA GLN A 93 18.80 3.59 4.62
C GLN A 93 18.58 2.39 5.56
N ASP A 94 18.21 2.64 6.83
CA ASP A 94 17.90 1.60 7.80
C ASP A 94 16.54 0.92 7.56
N MET A 95 15.70 1.47 6.66
CA MET A 95 14.34 1.00 6.32
C MET A 95 13.36 0.94 7.50
N VAL A 96 13.75 1.47 8.67
CA VAL A 96 12.98 1.44 9.91
C VAL A 96 12.82 2.82 10.53
N SER A 97 13.28 3.87 9.84
CA SER A 97 13.08 5.26 10.21
C SER A 97 12.88 6.15 8.98
N PHE A 98 12.34 7.34 9.21
CA PHE A 98 12.21 8.40 8.22
C PHE A 98 12.24 9.76 8.92
N ASP A 99 12.47 10.82 8.14
CA ASP A 99 12.36 12.20 8.61
C ASP A 99 10.92 12.69 8.47
N ALA A 100 10.26 12.95 9.60
CA ALA A 100 8.86 13.36 9.63
C ALA A 100 8.60 14.70 8.89
N SER A 101 9.63 15.55 8.75
CA SER A 101 9.50 16.81 8.00
C SER A 101 9.38 16.60 6.49
N LYS A 102 9.72 15.39 5.99
CA LYS A 102 9.65 15.02 4.57
C LYS A 102 8.35 14.31 4.19
N VAL A 103 7.44 14.11 5.15
CA VAL A 103 6.12 13.53 4.83
C VAL A 103 5.35 14.48 3.93
N THR A 104 4.91 13.96 2.80
CA THR A 104 4.12 14.69 1.81
C THR A 104 2.75 14.04 1.68
N GLU A 105 1.69 14.85 1.75
CA GLU A 105 0.35 14.41 1.39
C GLU A 105 0.19 14.47 -0.14
N ILE A 106 -0.22 13.35 -0.75
CA ILE A 106 -0.35 13.20 -2.20
C ILE A 106 -1.78 12.80 -2.61
N THR A 107 -2.77 13.06 -1.76
CA THR A 107 -4.16 12.56 -1.86
C THR A 107 -4.81 12.87 -3.23
N PRO A 108 -5.03 11.86 -4.08
CA PRO A 108 -5.77 12.05 -5.32
C PRO A 108 -7.26 12.26 -5.08
N SER A 109 -7.94 12.86 -6.07
CA SER A 109 -9.40 12.91 -6.07
C SER A 109 -10.02 11.51 -6.03
N GLY A 110 -10.92 11.30 -5.07
CA GLY A 110 -11.59 10.02 -4.83
C GLY A 110 -10.70 8.96 -4.16
N TYR A 111 -9.58 9.34 -3.52
CA TYR A 111 -8.80 8.43 -2.69
C TYR A 111 -9.61 7.83 -1.54
N ARG A 112 -9.44 6.53 -1.29
CA ARG A 112 -9.95 5.88 -0.09
C ARG A 112 -8.83 5.25 0.72
N GLU A 113 -8.13 4.25 0.18
CA GLU A 113 -7.08 3.48 0.87
C GLU A 113 -6.32 2.58 -0.13
N GLY A 114 -5.50 1.65 0.36
CA GLY A 114 -4.88 0.61 -0.47
C GLY A 114 -3.84 1.13 -1.46
N SER A 115 -2.97 2.05 -1.01
CA SER A 115 -1.87 2.59 -1.81
C SER A 115 -0.98 1.49 -2.38
N PHE A 116 -0.66 1.57 -3.67
CA PHE A 116 0.33 0.70 -4.31
C PHE A 116 1.03 1.43 -5.44
N VAL A 117 2.35 1.27 -5.56
CA VAL A 117 3.16 1.96 -6.58
C VAL A 117 3.98 0.96 -7.36
N ILE A 118 3.97 1.10 -8.68
CA ILE A 118 4.90 0.43 -9.58
C ILE A 118 5.52 1.43 -10.55
N LYS A 119 6.73 1.14 -11.02
CA LYS A 119 7.37 1.85 -12.12
C LYS A 119 7.44 0.95 -13.34
N ARG A 120 7.08 1.49 -14.51
CA ARG A 120 7.17 0.78 -15.80
C ARG A 120 7.58 1.76 -16.88
N LYS A 121 8.71 1.50 -17.54
CA LYS A 121 9.27 2.32 -18.63
C LYS A 121 9.42 3.80 -18.24
N GLY A 122 9.93 4.07 -17.03
CA GLY A 122 10.11 5.43 -16.52
C GLY A 122 8.82 6.11 -16.03
N THR A 123 7.66 5.47 -16.15
CA THR A 123 6.38 5.99 -15.64
C THR A 123 6.02 5.32 -14.31
N TYR A 124 5.57 6.12 -13.35
CA TYR A 124 5.10 5.66 -12.06
C TYR A 124 3.58 5.59 -12.07
N TYR A 125 3.05 4.48 -11.58
CA TYR A 125 1.63 4.21 -11.49
C TYR A 125 1.29 4.15 -10.01
N PHE A 126 0.64 5.20 -9.51
CA PHE A 126 0.07 5.21 -8.17
C PHE A 126 -1.36 4.71 -8.24
N MET A 127 -1.64 3.63 -7.51
CA MET A 127 -2.88 2.88 -7.51
C MET A 127 -3.54 2.92 -6.13
N TRP A 128 -4.88 3.01 -6.11
CA TRP A 128 -5.64 3.06 -4.86
C TRP A 128 -7.09 2.58 -5.03
N SER A 129 -7.70 2.13 -3.94
CA SER A 129 -9.13 1.79 -3.89
C SER A 129 -9.98 3.05 -3.75
N ARG A 130 -11.19 3.06 -4.31
CA ARG A 130 -12.15 4.16 -4.17
C ARG A 130 -13.38 3.71 -3.40
N THR A 131 -13.97 4.60 -2.62
CA THR A 131 -15.30 4.34 -2.04
C THR A 131 -16.37 4.49 -3.10
N THR A 132 -17.17 3.45 -3.33
CA THR A 132 -18.45 3.56 -4.02
C THR A 132 -19.55 3.70 -2.96
N ARG A 133 -20.26 4.83 -2.92
CA ARG A 133 -21.58 4.85 -2.28
C ARG A 133 -22.54 4.19 -3.26
N VAL A 134 -22.89 2.93 -3.03
CA VAL A 134 -24.12 2.40 -3.63
C VAL A 134 -25.25 3.02 -2.81
N THR A 135 -25.83 4.11 -3.31
CA THR A 135 -27.17 4.52 -2.85
C THR A 135 -28.09 3.38 -3.29
N ARG A 136 -28.48 2.51 -2.36
CA ARG A 136 -29.41 1.41 -2.64
C ARG A 136 -30.78 2.00 -2.90
N THR A 137 -31.03 2.49 -4.12
CA THR A 137 -32.38 2.56 -4.65
C THR A 137 -32.82 1.11 -4.81
N THR A 138 -33.91 0.74 -4.14
CA THR A 138 -34.50 -0.60 -4.17
C THR A 138 -34.88 -0.97 -5.60
N GLY A 139 -34.02 -1.69 -6.30
CA GLY A 139 -34.26 -2.19 -7.66
C GLY A 139 -33.15 -3.12 -8.13
N SER A 140 -33.39 -4.42 -7.99
CA SER A 140 -32.73 -5.61 -8.60
C SER A 140 -31.18 -5.69 -8.69
N PRO A 141 -30.54 -6.76 -8.17
CA PRO A 141 -29.09 -6.88 -8.13
C PRO A 141 -28.54 -7.40 -9.48
N THR A 142 -28.06 -6.50 -10.32
CA THR A 142 -26.96 -6.87 -11.23
C THR A 142 -25.65 -6.61 -10.47
N PRO A 143 -24.75 -7.61 -10.35
CA PRO A 143 -23.45 -7.37 -9.73
C PRO A 143 -22.72 -6.30 -10.56
N PRO A 144 -22.30 -5.17 -9.96
CA PRO A 144 -21.55 -4.18 -10.70
C PRO A 144 -20.24 -4.80 -11.18
N ALA A 145 -19.94 -4.66 -12.46
CA ALA A 145 -18.65 -5.05 -13.04
C ALA A 145 -17.50 -4.49 -12.19
N PRO A 146 -16.37 -5.21 -12.04
CA PRO A 146 -15.20 -4.68 -11.33
C PRO A 146 -14.79 -3.35 -11.96
N ARG A 147 -14.89 -2.27 -11.18
CA ARG A 147 -14.57 -0.91 -11.65
C ARG A 147 -13.08 -0.63 -11.45
N PRO A 148 -12.48 0.26 -12.25
CA PRO A 148 -11.04 0.47 -12.24
C PRO A 148 -10.54 0.96 -10.88
N VAL A 149 -9.44 0.37 -10.41
CA VAL A 149 -8.56 0.98 -9.41
C VAL A 149 -8.16 2.36 -9.94
N GLY A 150 -8.23 3.40 -9.11
CA GLY A 150 -7.79 4.73 -9.51
C GLY A 150 -6.31 4.66 -9.89
N CYS A 151 -5.92 5.26 -11.01
CA CYS A 151 -4.53 5.32 -11.43
C CYS A 151 -4.18 6.76 -11.81
N GLN A 152 -3.11 7.29 -11.24
CA GLN A 152 -2.51 8.55 -11.63
C GLN A 152 -1.04 8.32 -12.00
N ASN A 153 -0.63 8.97 -13.09
CA ASN A 153 0.77 9.09 -13.47
C ASN A 153 1.37 10.23 -12.66
N SER A 154 1.97 9.94 -11.52
CA SER A 154 2.65 10.96 -10.73
C SER A 154 3.82 10.34 -9.97
N ALA A 155 5.03 10.61 -10.44
CA ALA A 155 6.18 10.74 -9.55
C ALA A 155 6.39 12.24 -9.38
N LEU A 156 6.14 12.74 -8.17
CA LEU A 156 6.75 13.95 -7.62
C LEU A 156 6.99 15.07 -8.67
N GLY A 157 5.98 15.92 -8.91
CA GLY A 157 6.16 17.12 -9.74
C GLY A 157 4.90 17.91 -10.05
N CYS A 158 4.50 18.79 -9.14
CA CYS A 158 4.65 20.24 -9.37
C CYS A 158 5.66 20.74 -8.34
#